data_AF-A0A8B9AE19-F1
#
_entry.id   AF-A0A8B9AE19-F1
#
_cell.length_a   1.000
_cell.length_b   1.000
_cell.length_c   1.000
_cell.angle_alpha   90.00
_cell.angle_beta   90.00
_cell.angle_gamma   90.00
#
_symmetry.space_group_name_H-M   'P 1'
#
loop_
_entity.id
_entity.type
_entity.pdbx_description
1 polymer ?
#
loop_
_entity_poly.entity_id
_entity_poly.type
_entity_poly.pdbx_seq_one_letter_code
_entity_poly.pdbx_strand_id
1 'polypeptide(L)'
;MIESPGAAELAVSFFCFPPRGVHGSADIVVRTSAYGIDNGYLAQVDEELLVMCKVETAARLAEIKAIASVEGVDVVQMDLSASMGHLWDLRDAMKEAERKLGRNRGSDSKYF
;
A
#
# COMPACT_ATOMS: atom_id res chain seq x y z
N MET A 1 5.99 7.12 -3.10
CA MET A 1 4.65 7.67 -3.37
C MET A 1 3.99 6.84 -4.45
N ILE A 2 2.80 6.32 -4.19
CA ILE A 2 2.00 5.53 -5.13
C ILE A 2 0.82 6.39 -5.57
N GLU A 3 0.76 6.73 -6.85
CA GLU A 3 -0.18 7.74 -7.36
C GLU A 3 -1.15 7.20 -8.43
N SER A 4 -1.06 5.92 -8.76
CA SER A 4 -1.93 5.26 -9.73
C SER A 4 -2.06 3.75 -9.42
N PRO A 5 -3.11 3.09 -9.92
CA PRO A 5 -3.27 1.64 -9.78
C PRO A 5 -2.10 0.86 -10.38
N GLY A 6 -1.61 1.24 -11.57
CA GLY A 6 -0.46 0.59 -12.18
C GLY A 6 0.84 0.74 -11.37
N ALA A 7 1.01 1.85 -10.65
CA ALA A 7 2.14 2.00 -9.73
C ALA A 7 2.01 1.07 -8.51
N ALA A 8 0.78 0.83 -8.03
CA ALA A 8 0.51 -0.13 -6.96
C ALA A 8 0.74 -1.59 -7.43
N GLU A 9 0.25 -1.96 -8.61
CA GLU A 9 0.49 -3.28 -9.22
C GLU A 9 1.99 -3.57 -9.36
N LEU A 10 2.73 -2.58 -9.87
CA LEU A 10 4.19 -2.67 -9.99
C LEU A 10 4.85 -2.82 -8.62
N ALA A 11 4.41 -2.05 -7.61
CA ALA A 11 4.93 -2.15 -6.26
C ALA A 11 4.71 -3.55 -5.66
N VAL A 12 3.49 -4.10 -5.77
CA VAL A 12 3.16 -5.47 -5.32
C VAL A 12 4.06 -6.50 -6.00
N SER A 13 4.28 -6.36 -7.32
CA SER A 13 5.09 -7.31 -8.10
C SER A 13 6.54 -7.47 -7.58
N PHE A 14 7.11 -6.45 -6.93
CA PHE A 14 8.47 -6.52 -6.38
C PHE A 14 8.57 -7.37 -5.11
N PHE A 15 7.45 -7.69 -4.46
CA PHE A 15 7.41 -8.52 -3.26
C PHE A 15 7.04 -9.97 -3.55
N CYS A 16 6.39 -10.26 -4.69
CA CYS A 16 5.98 -11.61 -5.06
C CYS A 16 7.03 -12.33 -5.91
N PHE A 17 7.24 -13.62 -5.64
CA PHE A 17 8.03 -14.49 -6.51
C PHE A 17 7.32 -14.77 -7.85
N PRO A 18 8.05 -15.19 -8.90
CA PRO A 18 7.44 -15.71 -10.12
C PRO A 18 6.49 -16.89 -9.82
N PRO A 19 5.34 -17.01 -10.50
CA PRO A 19 4.89 -16.22 -11.66
C PRO A 19 4.12 -14.93 -11.30
N ARG A 20 3.84 -14.69 -10.01
CA ARG A 20 3.02 -13.55 -9.54
C ARG A 20 3.75 -12.21 -9.59
N GLY A 21 5.08 -12.23 -9.56
CA GLY A 21 5.89 -11.02 -9.56
C GLY A 21 7.31 -11.26 -10.06
N VAL A 22 8.20 -10.37 -9.63
CA VAL A 22 9.59 -10.29 -10.11
C VAL A 22 10.60 -10.35 -8.96
N HIS A 23 10.19 -10.77 -7.76
CA HIS A 23 11.10 -10.95 -6.62
C HIS A 23 12.16 -12.01 -6.93
N GLY A 24 13.43 -11.67 -6.71
CA GLY A 24 14.54 -12.59 -6.95
C GLY A 24 14.66 -13.66 -5.86
N SER A 25 15.02 -14.88 -6.23
CA SER A 25 15.28 -15.97 -5.27
C SER A 25 16.71 -15.90 -4.76
N ALA A 26 16.84 -15.67 -3.45
CA ALA A 26 18.08 -15.79 -2.69
C ALA A 26 17.81 -16.36 -1.28
N ASP A 27 16.74 -17.13 -1.15
CA ASP A 27 16.21 -17.74 0.08
C ASP A 27 17.26 -18.58 0.83
N ILE A 28 18.27 -19.13 0.17
CA ILE A 28 19.34 -19.87 0.87
C ILE A 28 20.33 -18.99 1.67
N VAL A 29 20.33 -17.66 1.48
CA VAL A 29 21.34 -16.75 2.09
C VAL A 29 20.75 -15.52 2.77
N VAL A 30 19.48 -15.19 2.54
CA VAL A 30 18.86 -13.98 3.10
C VAL A 30 18.45 -14.18 4.57
N ARG A 31 18.40 -13.08 5.32
CA ARG A 31 17.97 -13.10 6.73
C ARG A 31 16.52 -13.58 6.90
N THR A 32 15.65 -13.28 5.94
CA THR A 32 14.21 -13.56 6.03
C THR A 32 13.90 -15.05 6.13
N SER A 33 14.73 -15.90 5.51
CA SER A 33 14.66 -17.37 5.58
C SER A 33 15.53 -17.98 6.69
N ALA A 34 15.94 -17.15 7.67
CA ALA A 34 16.92 -17.53 8.69
C ALA A 34 18.24 -18.09 8.11
N TYR A 35 18.75 -17.49 7.03
CA TYR A 35 19.96 -17.95 6.33
C TYR A 35 19.84 -19.40 5.81
N GLY A 36 18.67 -19.75 5.27
CA GLY A 36 18.38 -21.08 4.71
C GLY A 36 18.05 -22.15 5.76
N ILE A 37 17.89 -21.77 7.02
CA ILE A 37 17.47 -22.70 8.10
C ILE A 37 15.95 -22.93 8.05
N ASP A 38 15.18 -21.92 7.65
CA ASP A 38 13.73 -22.04 7.53
C ASP A 38 13.34 -22.73 6.21
N ASN A 39 13.06 -24.02 6.31
CA ASN A 39 12.60 -24.84 5.18
C ASN A 39 11.17 -24.49 4.71
N GLY A 40 10.39 -23.75 5.51
CA GLY A 40 9.02 -23.34 5.20
C GLY A 40 8.92 -21.99 4.49
N TYR A 41 10.00 -21.20 4.50
CA TYR A 41 10.01 -19.81 4.04
C TYR A 41 9.34 -19.59 2.68
N LEU A 42 9.79 -20.29 1.64
CA LEU A 42 9.28 -20.10 0.28
C LEU A 42 7.79 -20.49 0.14
N ALA A 43 7.29 -21.36 1.00
CA ALA A 43 5.89 -21.78 0.96
C ALA A 43 4.94 -20.81 1.68
N GLN A 44 5.46 -19.99 2.60
CA GLN A 44 4.66 -19.15 3.49
C GLN A 44 4.83 -17.65 3.24
N VAL A 45 5.98 -17.23 2.70
CA VAL A 45 6.33 -15.82 2.52
C VAL A 45 5.27 -14.98 1.83
N ASP A 46 4.59 -15.53 0.81
CA ASP A 46 3.53 -14.81 0.09
C ASP A 46 2.30 -14.48 0.96
N GLU A 47 2.07 -15.21 2.05
CA GLU A 47 0.96 -15.00 3.00
C GLU A 47 1.36 -14.09 4.18
N GLU A 48 2.66 -13.88 4.39
CA GLU A 48 3.21 -13.11 5.52
C GLU A 48 3.59 -11.67 5.15
N LEU A 49 3.48 -11.32 3.87
CA LEU A 49 3.78 -9.99 3.37
C LEU A 49 2.62 -9.02 3.61
N LEU A 50 2.97 -7.78 3.96
CA LEU A 50 2.04 -6.66 4.02
C LEU A 50 2.52 -5.55 3.09
N VAL A 51 1.68 -5.17 2.13
CA VAL A 51 1.93 -4.06 1.21
C VAL A 51 1.06 -2.87 1.58
N MET A 52 1.71 -1.81 2.04
CA MET A 52 1.08 -0.52 2.33
C MET A 52 1.47 0.51 1.27
N CYS A 53 0.49 0.98 0.51
CA CYS A 53 0.67 2.04 -0.47
C CYS A 53 0.43 3.42 0.17
N LYS A 54 1.38 4.34 0.00
CA LYS A 54 1.25 5.73 0.46
C LYS A 54 0.85 6.66 -0.68
N VAL A 55 -0.31 7.29 -0.54
CA VAL A 55 -0.80 8.37 -1.42
C VAL A 55 -0.58 9.69 -0.71
N GLU A 56 0.27 10.55 -1.27
CA GLU A 56 0.71 11.78 -0.57
C GLU A 56 0.31 13.07 -1.29
N THR A 57 -0.52 12.97 -2.35
CA THR A 57 -0.97 14.11 -3.15
C THR A 57 -2.49 14.19 -3.22
N ALA A 58 -3.07 15.35 -2.88
CA ALA A 58 -4.52 15.56 -2.90
C ALA A 58 -5.16 15.37 -4.28
N ALA A 59 -4.42 15.63 -5.35
CA ALA A 59 -4.85 15.41 -6.73
C ALA A 59 -5.09 13.93 -7.07
N ARG A 60 -4.63 12.99 -6.22
CA ARG A 60 -4.77 11.55 -6.39
C ARG A 60 -5.86 10.93 -5.50
N LEU A 61 -6.61 11.75 -4.76
CA LEU A 61 -7.75 11.31 -3.94
C LEU A 61 -8.78 10.48 -4.74
N ALA A 62 -9.02 10.84 -6.01
CA ALA A 62 -9.95 10.13 -6.87
C ALA A 62 -9.49 8.70 -7.20
N GLU A 63 -8.18 8.44 -7.18
CA GLU A 63 -7.58 7.15 -7.52
C GLU A 63 -7.51 6.18 -6.34
N ILE A 64 -7.75 6.65 -5.11
CA ILE A 64 -7.57 5.84 -3.89
C ILE A 64 -8.36 4.54 -3.93
N LYS A 65 -9.61 4.58 -4.41
CA LYS A 65 -10.43 3.37 -4.52
C LYS A 65 -9.85 2.38 -5.53
N ALA A 66 -9.33 2.88 -6.65
CA ALA A 66 -8.72 2.04 -7.67
C ALA A 66 -7.41 1.44 -7.15
N ILE A 67 -6.57 2.21 -6.47
CA ILE A 67 -5.34 1.74 -5.80
C ILE A 67 -5.66 0.69 -4.74
N ALA A 68 -6.68 0.92 -3.90
CA ALA A 68 -7.10 -0.02 -2.86
C ALA A 68 -7.76 -1.29 -3.42
N SER A 69 -8.15 -1.30 -4.70
CA SER A 69 -8.73 -2.47 -5.37
C SER A 69 -7.66 -3.32 -6.07
N VAL A 70 -6.40 -2.89 -6.07
CA VAL A 70 -5.29 -3.66 -6.64
C VAL A 70 -5.04 -4.89 -5.77
N GLU A 71 -4.96 -6.05 -6.42
CA GLU A 71 -4.64 -7.31 -5.75
C GLU A 71 -3.27 -7.24 -5.06
N GLY A 72 -3.22 -7.68 -3.80
CA GLY A 72 -2.01 -7.64 -2.98
C GLY A 72 -1.71 -6.30 -2.32
N VAL A 73 -2.57 -5.27 -2.47
CA VAL A 73 -2.53 -4.07 -1.63
C VAL A 73 -3.37 -4.29 -0.39
N ASP A 74 -2.73 -4.28 0.79
CA ASP A 74 -3.42 -4.50 2.07
C ASP A 74 -3.96 -3.19 2.65
N VAL A 75 -3.18 -2.11 2.55
CA VAL A 75 -3.49 -0.83 3.18
C VAL A 75 -3.14 0.32 2.25
N VAL A 76 -4.04 1.30 2.14
CA VAL A 76 -3.75 2.59 1.52
C VAL A 76 -3.70 3.65 2.60
N GLN A 77 -2.51 4.20 2.83
CA GLN A 77 -2.28 5.30 3.77
C GLN A 77 -2.28 6.63 3.02
N MET A 78 -2.97 7.63 3.57
CA MET A 78 -3.05 8.97 2.99
C MET A 78 -2.21 9.96 3.81
N ASP A 79 -1.23 10.60 3.19
CA ASP A 79 -0.47 11.71 3.81
C ASP A 79 -0.58 12.97 2.95
N LEU A 80 -1.67 13.71 3.13
CA LEU A 80 -2.02 14.81 2.22
C LEU A 80 -1.68 16.20 2.75
N SER A 81 -1.26 16.29 4.01
CA SER A 81 -1.08 17.55 4.75
C SER A 81 -0.24 18.58 3.98
N ALA A 82 0.95 18.18 3.54
CA ALA A 82 1.84 19.02 2.75
C ALA A 82 1.23 19.40 1.39
N SER A 83 0.66 18.44 0.66
CA SER A 83 0.08 18.68 -0.66
C SER A 83 -1.15 19.59 -0.66
N MET A 84 -1.81 19.71 0.50
CA MET A 84 -2.99 20.55 0.71
C MET A 84 -2.65 21.92 1.31
N GLY A 85 -1.37 22.21 1.54
CA GLY A 85 -0.91 23.46 2.15
C GLY A 85 -1.04 23.50 3.68
N HIS A 86 -1.31 22.36 4.31
CA HIS A 86 -1.58 22.20 5.75
C HIS A 86 -0.43 21.47 6.46
N LEU A 87 0.83 21.87 6.22
CA LEU A 87 2.02 21.16 6.72
C LEU A 87 2.06 21.00 8.25
N TRP A 88 1.49 21.97 8.97
CA TRP A 88 1.51 22.03 10.44
C TRP A 88 0.13 21.82 11.08
N ASP A 89 -0.92 21.62 10.28
CA ASP A 89 -2.29 21.41 10.76
C ASP A 89 -2.92 20.17 10.12
N LEU A 90 -2.63 19.02 10.73
CA LEU A 90 -3.17 17.74 10.30
C LEU A 90 -4.70 17.69 10.41
N ARG A 91 -5.31 18.47 11.32
CA ARG A 91 -6.74 18.40 11.58
C ARG A 91 -7.53 19.01 10.44
N ASP A 92 -7.08 20.15 9.93
CA ASP A 92 -7.74 20.81 8.80
C ASP A 92 -7.46 20.10 7.47
N ALA A 93 -6.27 19.51 7.32
CA ALA A 93 -5.97 18.59 6.22
C ALA A 93 -6.96 17.41 6.17
N MET A 94 -7.21 16.75 7.29
CA MET A 94 -8.12 15.60 7.37
C MET A 94 -9.56 15.98 7.01
N LYS A 95 -10.10 17.07 7.56
CA LYS A 95 -11.47 17.53 7.24
C LYS A 95 -11.63 17.82 5.75
N GLU A 96 -10.63 18.43 5.13
CA GLU A 96 -10.70 18.76 3.71
C GLU A 96 -10.58 17.49 2.84
N ALA A 97 -9.75 16.52 3.24
CA ALA A 97 -9.65 15.23 2.58
C ALA A 97 -10.98 14.45 2.66
N GLU A 98 -11.61 14.39 3.83
CA GLU A 98 -12.94 13.79 4.03
C GLU A 98 -14.00 14.45 3.13
N ARG A 99 -13.98 15.78 3.03
CA ARG A 99 -14.89 16.53 2.15
C ARG A 99 -14.72 16.13 0.68
N LYS A 100 -13.47 15.98 0.23
CA LYS A 100 -13.15 15.61 -1.16
C LYS A 100 -13.48 14.15 -1.48
N LEU A 101 -13.37 13.24 -0.51
CA LEU A 101 -13.73 11.82 -0.67
C LEU A 101 -15.24 11.57 -0.70
N GLY A 102 -16.05 12.51 -0.22
CA GLY A 102 -17.50 12.36 -0.14
C GLY A 102 -17.90 11.49 1.04
N ARG A 103 -18.79 12.01 1.89
CA ARG A 103 -19.19 11.37 3.16
C ARG A 103 -20.05 10.12 2.91
N ASN A 104 -19.43 8.97 2.64
CA ASN A 104 -20.13 7.67 2.60
C ASN A 104 -20.37 7.17 4.03
N ARG A 105 -21.49 7.57 4.61
CA ARG A 105 -21.92 7.22 5.98
C ARG A 105 -22.48 5.79 6.13
N GLY A 106 -22.04 4.84 5.31
CA GLY A 106 -22.58 3.48 5.35
C GLY A 106 -21.76 2.48 4.57
N SER A 107 -20.69 1.97 5.18
CA SER A 107 -20.15 0.61 5.00
C SER A 107 -18.81 0.58 5.72
N ASP A 108 -18.60 -0.40 6.61
CA ASP A 108 -17.34 -0.78 7.27
C ASP A 108 -16.09 -0.16 6.65
N SER A 109 -15.72 1.04 7.13
CA SER A 109 -14.56 1.75 6.62
C SER A 109 -13.30 1.07 7.16
N LYS A 110 -12.73 0.17 6.37
CA LYS A 110 -11.33 -0.27 6.47
C LYS A 110 -10.30 0.84 6.18
N TYR A 111 -10.76 2.09 6.07
CA TYR A 111 -9.92 3.26 5.75
C TYR A 111 -9.70 4.17 6.95
N PHE A 112 -9.41 3.61 8.13
CA PHE A 112 -8.78 4.30 9.26
C PHE A 112 -8.08 3.28 10.16
#